data_AF-A0A955FHM8-F1
#
_entry.id   AF-A0A955FHM8-F1
#
_cell.length_a   1.000
_cell.length_b   1.000
_cell.length_c   1.000
_cell.angle_alpha   90.00
_cell.angle_beta   90.00
_cell.angle_gamma   90.00
#
_symmetry.space_group_name_H-M   'P 1'
#
loop_
_entity.id
_entity.type
_entity.pdbx_description
1 polymer ?
#
loop_
_entity_poly.entity_id
_entity_poly.type
_entity_poly.pdbx_seq_one_letter_code
_entity_poly.pdbx_strand_id
1 'polypeptide(L)'
;MYKVDLHTHSQASPDGGITAEQYAHVLSTGLLDMIAITDHNSIAYAQEVQKQLGDKIIVGEEIMTNDGEIVGLFLTQVIEPGLSAQETCRRIKAQHGLVYIPHPFETVRKGLHPEKL
;
A
#
# COMPACT_ATOMS: atom_id res chain seq x y z
N MET A 1 3.13 -12.42 -19.37
CA MET A 1 3.80 -12.17 -18.08
C MET A 1 3.32 -10.81 -17.60
N TYR A 2 2.80 -10.70 -16.38
CA TYR A 2 2.37 -9.41 -15.82
C TYR A 2 3.53 -8.70 -15.14
N LYS A 3 3.60 -7.38 -15.27
CA LYS A 3 4.56 -6.47 -14.62
C LYS A 3 3.79 -5.60 -13.65
N VAL A 4 4.07 -5.75 -12.36
CA VAL A 4 3.31 -5.09 -11.29
C VAL A 4 4.28 -4.46 -10.31
N ASP A 5 3.97 -3.23 -9.91
CA ASP A 5 4.59 -2.60 -8.74
C ASP A 5 3.58 -2.63 -7.60
N LEU A 6 3.97 -3.24 -6.47
CA LEU A 6 3.08 -3.49 -5.34
C LEU A 6 3.27 -2.50 -4.19
N HIS A 7 4.22 -1.56 -4.30
CA HIS A 7 4.50 -0.59 -3.24
C HIS A 7 4.89 0.76 -3.83
N THR A 8 3.94 1.69 -3.91
CA THR A 8 4.22 3.06 -4.37
C THR A 8 3.55 4.10 -3.49
N HIS A 9 4.17 5.28 -3.38
CA HIS A 9 3.64 6.41 -2.63
C HIS A 9 3.31 7.57 -3.57
N SER A 10 2.05 7.99 -3.51
CA SER A 10 1.53 9.10 -4.28
C SER A 10 1.94 10.45 -3.70
N GLN A 11 1.65 11.53 -4.44
CA GLN A 11 1.79 12.90 -3.95
C GLN A 11 0.98 13.23 -2.68
N ALA A 12 0.02 12.38 -2.28
CA ALA A 12 -0.73 12.54 -1.05
C ALA A 12 -0.07 11.88 0.17
N SER A 13 0.96 11.03 -0.04
CA SER A 13 1.75 10.43 1.04
C SER A 13 2.82 11.41 1.54
N PRO A 14 3.17 11.42 2.85
CA PRO A 14 4.22 12.29 3.40
C PRO A 14 5.60 12.15 2.75
N ASP A 15 5.91 10.96 2.23
CA ASP A 15 7.17 10.58 1.58
C ASP A 15 7.01 10.21 0.11
N GLY A 16 5.82 10.46 -0.46
CA GLY A 16 5.51 10.15 -1.85
C GLY A 16 5.56 11.37 -2.77
N GLY A 17 5.30 11.13 -4.05
CA GLY A 17 5.36 12.18 -5.06
C GLY A 17 4.74 11.83 -6.42
N ILE A 18 4.19 10.62 -6.57
CA ILE A 18 3.67 10.17 -7.86
C ILE A 18 2.25 10.74 -8.07
N THR A 19 2.03 11.42 -9.19
CA THR A 19 0.72 12.00 -9.53
C THR A 19 -0.17 10.99 -10.29
N ALA A 20 -1.47 11.27 -10.36
CA ALA A 20 -2.41 10.43 -11.12
C ALA A 20 -2.03 10.34 -12.61
N GLU A 21 -1.54 11.43 -13.19
CA GLU A 21 -1.08 11.50 -14.58
C GLU A 21 0.16 10.62 -14.81
N GLN A 22 1.07 10.55 -13.84
CA GLN A 22 2.25 9.69 -13.92
C GLN A 22 1.87 8.21 -13.83
N TYR A 23 0.94 7.83 -12.92
CA TYR A 23 0.40 6.48 -12.89
C TYR A 23 -0.28 6.12 -14.22
N ALA A 24 -1.10 7.01 -14.78
CA ALA A 24 -1.75 6.80 -16.07
C ALA A 24 -0.75 6.67 -17.22
N HIS A 25 0.34 7.45 -17.19
CA HIS A 25 1.40 7.38 -18.19
C HIS A 25 2.12 6.02 -18.17
N VAL A 26 2.51 5.55 -16.99
CA VAL A 26 3.17 4.23 -16.83
C VAL A 26 2.27 3.09 -17.30
N LEU A 27 0.97 3.15 -16.97
CA LEU A 27 -0.01 2.13 -17.40
C LEU A 27 -0.32 2.18 -18.90
N SER A 28 -0.35 3.38 -19.51
CA SER A 28 -0.69 3.55 -20.93
C SER A 28 0.48 3.20 -21.87
N THR A 29 1.72 3.41 -21.43
CA THR A 29 2.93 2.95 -22.14
C THR A 29 3.13 1.44 -22.06
N GLY A 30 2.37 0.76 -21.19
CA GLY A 30 2.54 -0.66 -20.92
C GLY A 30 3.83 -0.97 -20.20
N LEU A 31 4.46 0.01 -19.52
CA LEU A 31 5.65 -0.23 -18.70
C LEU A 31 5.29 -1.15 -17.52
N LEU A 32 4.17 -0.87 -16.85
CA LEU A 32 3.51 -1.74 -15.87
C LEU A 32 2.09 -2.05 -16.33
N ASP A 33 1.62 -3.25 -15.96
CA ASP A 33 0.25 -3.69 -16.21
C ASP A 33 -0.69 -3.28 -15.07
N MET A 34 -0.17 -3.24 -13.83
CA MET A 34 -0.90 -2.85 -12.62
C MET A 34 0.02 -2.15 -11.62
N ILE A 35 -0.56 -1.32 -10.76
CA ILE A 35 0.17 -0.56 -9.73
C ILE A 35 -0.65 -0.56 -8.44
N ALA A 36 -0.01 -0.86 -7.31
CA ALA A 36 -0.58 -0.59 -5.99
C ALA A 36 -0.15 0.79 -5.49
N ILE A 37 -1.12 1.57 -5.03
CA ILE A 37 -0.89 2.81 -4.32
C ILE A 37 -1.07 2.51 -2.83
N THR A 38 0.00 2.67 -2.05
CA THR A 38 0.12 2.24 -0.65
C THR A 38 0.55 3.42 0.22
N ASP A 39 -0.19 4.53 0.16
CA ASP A 39 0.11 5.72 0.94
C ASP A 39 0.04 5.43 2.45
N HIS A 40 0.81 6.18 3.24
CA HIS A 40 0.86 5.97 4.69
C HIS A 40 -0.49 6.26 5.35
N ASN A 41 -1.05 5.23 6.00
CA ASN A 41 -2.30 5.28 6.78
C ASN A 41 -3.52 5.86 6.04
N SER A 42 -3.57 5.71 4.71
CA SER A 42 -4.64 6.26 3.89
C SER A 42 -4.82 5.46 2.60
N ILE A 43 -6.08 5.24 2.22
CA ILE A 43 -6.45 4.66 0.92
C ILE A 43 -7.16 5.67 0.01
N ALA A 44 -7.40 6.90 0.48
CA ALA A 44 -8.29 7.85 -0.17
C ALA A 44 -7.82 8.23 -1.57
N TYR A 45 -6.51 8.51 -1.71
CA TYR A 45 -5.93 8.84 -3.00
C TYR A 45 -5.93 7.63 -3.95
N ALA A 46 -5.58 6.45 -3.43
CA ALA A 46 -5.64 5.21 -4.20
C ALA A 46 -7.04 4.93 -4.77
N GLN A 47 -8.10 5.11 -3.95
CA GLN A 47 -9.49 4.96 -4.38
C GLN A 47 -9.87 5.99 -5.44
N GLU A 48 -9.41 7.24 -5.30
CA GLU A 48 -9.71 8.29 -6.29
C GLU A 48 -9.05 8.01 -7.63
N VAL A 49 -7.78 7.59 -7.64
CA VAL A 49 -7.08 7.21 -8.88
C VAL A 49 -7.70 5.93 -9.47
N GLN A 50 -8.12 4.97 -8.64
CA GLN A 50 -8.79 3.75 -9.11
C GLN A 50 -10.11 4.06 -9.84
N LYS A 51 -10.91 5.04 -9.39
CA LYS A 51 -12.11 5.46 -10.14
C LYS A 51 -11.80 5.97 -11.54
N GLN A 52 -10.62 6.57 -11.72
CA GLN A 52 -10.18 7.15 -13.00
C GLN A 52 -9.52 6.11 -13.92
N LEU A 53 -8.72 5.20 -13.36
CA LEU A 53 -7.87 4.26 -14.12
C LEU A 53 -8.35 2.80 -14.07
N GLY A 54 -9.41 2.52 -13.32
CA GLY A 54 -10.03 1.21 -13.16
C GLY A 54 -9.17 0.21 -12.39
N ASP A 55 -9.43 -1.07 -12.62
CA ASP A 55 -8.85 -2.20 -11.87
C ASP A 55 -7.33 -2.37 -12.07
N LYS A 56 -6.69 -1.56 -12.91
CA LYS A 56 -5.22 -1.49 -13.01
C LYS A 56 -4.58 -0.88 -11.76
N ILE A 57 -5.36 -0.16 -10.96
CA ILE A 57 -4.94 0.37 -9.67
C ILE A 57 -5.43 -0.56 -8.57
N ILE A 58 -4.49 -1.04 -7.76
CA ILE A 58 -4.75 -1.80 -6.54
C ILE A 58 -4.78 -0.80 -5.39
N VAL A 59 -5.92 -0.73 -4.70
CA VAL A 59 -6.06 0.09 -3.49
C VAL A 59 -5.34 -0.60 -2.34
N GLY A 60 -4.30 0.04 -1.83
CA GLY A 60 -3.54 -0.42 -0.68
C GLY A 60 -3.21 0.70 0.29
N GLU A 61 -2.57 0.31 1.38
CA GLU A 61 -2.20 1.17 2.51
C GLU A 61 -0.87 0.66 3.06
N GLU A 62 0.07 1.55 3.38
CA GLU A 62 1.18 1.23 4.27
C GLU A 62 0.79 1.68 5.68
N ILE A 63 0.44 0.71 6.53
CA ILE A 63 -0.09 0.94 7.88
C ILE A 63 1.08 1.06 8.85
N MET A 64 1.12 2.18 9.54
CA MET A 64 2.00 2.43 10.66
C MET A 64 1.47 1.70 11.91
N THR A 65 2.03 0.54 12.22
CA THR A 65 1.70 -0.21 13.46
C THR A 65 2.58 0.26 14.63
N ASN A 66 2.34 -0.25 15.84
CA ASN A 66 3.24 -0.03 16.97
C ASN A 66 4.51 -0.91 16.95
N ASP A 67 4.56 -1.88 16.03
CA ASP A 67 5.65 -2.86 15.88
C ASP A 67 6.47 -2.65 14.58
N GLY A 68 6.07 -1.72 13.72
CA GLY A 68 6.66 -1.46 12.40
C GLY A 68 5.60 -1.18 11.33
N GLU A 69 6.00 -1.12 10.06
CA GLU A 69 5.07 -0.92 8.94
C GLU A 69 4.60 -2.26 8.34
N ILE A 70 3.31 -2.31 7.96
CA ILE A 70 2.68 -3.44 7.28
C ILE A 70 1.93 -2.89 6.07
N VAL A 71 2.04 -3.54 4.91
CA VAL A 71 1.22 -3.19 3.76
C VAL A 71 0.01 -4.09 3.66
N GLY A 72 -1.15 -3.48 3.47
CA GLY A 72 -2.39 -4.13 3.07
C GLY A 72 -2.77 -3.77 1.64
N LEU A 73 -3.17 -4.75 0.84
CA LEU A 73 -3.64 -4.55 -0.54
C LEU A 73 -5.09 -5.04 -0.71
N PHE A 74 -5.77 -4.51 -1.72
CA PHE A 74 -7.19 -4.76 -2.02
C PHE A 74 -8.10 -4.32 -0.87
N LEU A 75 -7.77 -3.20 -0.24
CA LEU A 75 -8.53 -2.65 0.89
C LEU A 75 -9.74 -1.86 0.40
N THR A 76 -10.82 -1.94 1.18
CA THR A 76 -12.06 -1.17 0.95
C THR A 76 -12.29 -0.13 2.04
N GLN A 77 -11.69 -0.33 3.21
CA GLN A 77 -11.72 0.58 4.35
C GLN A 77 -10.30 0.75 4.92
N VAL A 78 -10.02 1.95 5.42
CA VAL A 78 -8.76 2.27 6.12
C VAL A 78 -8.58 1.35 7.32
N ILE A 79 -7.34 0.92 7.55
CA ILE A 79 -6.95 0.23 8.78
C ILE A 79 -6.45 1.26 9.78
N GLU A 80 -6.95 1.17 11.01
CA GLU A 80 -6.54 2.09 12.07
C GLU A 80 -5.03 1.96 12.39
N PRO A 81 -4.27 3.08 12.43
CA PRO A 81 -2.85 3.05 12.76
C PRO A 81 -2.61 2.77 14.25
N GLY A 82 -1.39 2.34 14.59
CA GLY A 82 -0.94 2.13 15.98
C GLY A 82 -1.42 0.83 16.63
N LEU A 83 -2.13 -0.02 15.89
CA LEU A 83 -2.44 -1.40 16.30
C LEU A 83 -1.16 -2.25 16.36
N SER A 84 -1.25 -3.45 16.95
CA SER A 84 -0.18 -4.45 16.82
C SER A 84 -0.08 -4.98 15.40
N ALA A 85 1.09 -5.48 15.03
CA ALA A 85 1.32 -6.13 13.74
C ALA A 85 0.27 -7.22 13.45
N GLN A 86 0.01 -8.08 14.43
CA GLN A 86 -0.95 -9.18 14.32
C GLN A 86 -2.40 -8.70 14.13
N GLU A 87 -2.82 -7.68 14.87
CA GLU A 87 -4.18 -7.14 14.75
C GLU A 87 -4.38 -6.43 13.40
N THR A 88 -3.37 -5.68 12.94
CA THR A 88 -3.34 -5.08 11.60
C THR A 88 -3.50 -6.17 10.52
N CYS A 89 -2.71 -7.25 10.59
CA CYS A 89 -2.85 -8.40 9.69
C CYS A 89 -4.27 -8.99 9.71
N ARG A 90 -4.86 -9.16 10.91
CA ARG A 90 -6.21 -9.70 11.07
C ARG A 90 -7.25 -8.80 10.40
N ARG A 91 -7.15 -7.48 10.58
CA ARG A 91 -8.08 -6.51 9.96
C ARG A 91 -7.94 -6.45 8.44
N ILE A 92 -6.72 -6.53 7.90
CA ILE A 92 -6.48 -6.66 6.45
C ILE A 92 -7.16 -7.94 5.91
N LYS A 93 -6.94 -9.08 6.58
CA LYS A 93 -7.54 -10.36 6.20
C LYS A 93 -9.06 -10.38 6.31
N ALA A 94 -9.64 -9.68 7.28
CA ALA A 94 -11.09 -9.53 7.40
C ALA A 94 -11.72 -8.82 6.19
N GLN A 95 -10.95 -8.02 5.46
CA GLN A 95 -11.36 -7.40 4.20
C GLN A 95 -11.06 -8.28 2.97
N HIS A 96 -10.56 -9.50 3.15
CA HIS A 96 -10.02 -10.37 2.08
C HIS A 96 -8.76 -9.79 1.41
N GLY A 97 -8.07 -8.86 2.08
CA GLY A 97 -6.87 -8.23 1.58
C GLY A 97 -5.64 -9.13 1.61
N LEU A 98 -4.66 -8.77 0.77
CA LEU A 98 -3.30 -9.32 0.87
C LEU A 98 -2.50 -8.50 1.87
N VAL A 99 -1.56 -9.15 2.55
CA VAL A 99 -0.72 -8.53 3.57
C VAL A 99 0.72 -8.95 3.36
N TYR A 100 1.65 -8.00 3.46
CA TYR A 100 3.09 -8.28 3.44
C TYR A 100 3.87 -7.24 4.25
N ILE A 101 5.13 -7.56 4.54
CA ILE A 101 6.08 -6.69 5.23
C ILE A 101 6.94 -6.01 4.15
N PRO A 102 6.93 -4.68 4.02
CA PRO A 102 7.54 -3.99 2.88
C PRO A 102 9.07 -3.93 2.91
N HIS A 103 9.65 -3.64 4.07
CA HIS A 103 11.09 -3.50 4.25
C HIS A 103 11.55 -4.30 5.48
N PRO A 104 11.49 -5.64 5.41
CA PRO A 104 11.93 -6.48 6.52
C PRO A 104 13.40 -6.22 6.83
N PHE A 105 13.74 -6.10 8.12
CA PHE A 105 15.11 -5.84 8.62
C PHE A 105 15.68 -4.44 8.37
N GLU A 106 14.89 -3.48 7.89
CA GLU A 106 15.30 -2.09 7.84
C GLU A 106 15.44 -1.53 9.27
N THR A 107 16.61 -0.96 9.58
CA THR A 107 16.97 -0.52 10.94
C THR A 107 16.96 1.00 11.10
N VAL A 108 16.88 1.74 9.99
CA VAL A 108 16.81 3.22 9.98
C VAL A 108 15.35 3.69 9.89
N ARG A 109 14.50 2.97 9.14
CA ARG A 109 13.04 3.17 9.10
C ARG A 109 12.33 2.23 10.09
N LYS A 110 11.01 2.34 10.18
CA LYS A 110 10.17 1.52 11.08
C LYS A 110 9.92 0.12 10.51
N GLY A 111 11.00 -0.65 10.32
CA GLY A 111 10.92 -2.06 9.98
C GLY A 111 10.31 -2.90 11.10
N LEU A 112 9.76 -4.07 10.74
CA LEU A 112 9.11 -4.99 11.66
C LEU A 112 10.08 -6.09 12.11
N HIS A 113 10.27 -6.25 13.43
CA HIS A 113 11.20 -7.24 13.98
C HIS A 113 10.55 -8.63 14.08
N PRO A 114 11.25 -9.74 13.78
CA PRO A 114 10.66 -11.09 13.77
C PRO A 114 9.97 -11.52 15.07
N GLU A 115 10.43 -11.01 16.21
CA GLU A 115 9.86 -11.31 17.54
C GLU A 115 8.47 -10.70 17.77
N LYS A 116 7.99 -9.84 16.86
CA LYS A 116 6.71 -9.13 16.94
C LYS A 116 5.59 -9.76 16.08
N LEU A 117 5.91 -10.85 15.36
CA LEU A 117 4.99 -11.57 14.49
C LEU A 117 4.26 -12.69 15.19
#